data_AF-A0A2D8HX97-F1
#
_entry.id   AF-A0A2D8HX97-F1
#
_cell.length_a   1.000
_cell.length_b   1.000
_cell.length_c   1.000
_cell.angle_alpha   90.00
_cell.angle_beta   90.00
_cell.angle_gamma   90.00
#
_symmetry.space_group_name_H-M   'P 1'
#
loop_
_entity.id
_entity.type
_entity.pdbx_description
1 polymer ?
#
loop_
_entity_poly.entity_id
_entity_poly.type
_entity_poly.pdbx_seq_one_letter_code
_entity_poly.pdbx_strand_id
1 'polypeptide(L)'
;MPNHEKFVSIIKCMWEQKSNELEQLAITAKGVRYDPEWFWTVLVTSFCTLGGSENHEIKRKKYGNALRWSSIEKLPDNERSTLFNDLPNPRRRHIAVPALESAFQCISEAGGPKVVASHYEALQTGKARMKYLRTFKGIGAKYSRNIPMDIYDEFVLDGAALDSRLNELLDMIDGVPTKSQYERRENYLRSVCAEAMLPNMWYLDRMLYNFNDEIRNNLTVR
;
A
#
# COMPACT_ATOMS: atom_id res chain seq x y z
N MET A 1 26.42 16.17 12.78
CA MET A 1 25.04 15.85 13.22
C MET A 1 24.89 14.33 13.18
N PRO A 2 24.43 13.67 14.26
CA PRO A 2 24.09 12.24 14.23
C PRO A 2 23.17 11.93 13.04
N ASN A 3 23.35 10.76 12.40
CA ASN A 3 22.60 10.38 11.20
C ASN A 3 21.07 10.39 11.43
N HIS A 4 20.62 10.13 12.65
CA HIS A 4 19.21 10.25 13.04
C HIS A 4 18.70 11.70 13.03
N GLU A 5 19.38 12.64 13.70
CA GLU A 5 19.00 14.06 13.70
C GLU A 5 18.99 14.65 12.28
N LYS A 6 19.97 14.25 11.46
CA LYS A 6 20.02 14.61 10.05
C LYS A 6 18.80 14.10 9.30
N PHE A 7 18.43 12.83 9.49
CA PHE A 7 17.25 12.26 8.87
C PHE A 7 15.97 12.99 9.29
N VAL A 8 15.76 13.24 10.58
CA VAL A 8 14.61 14.02 11.09
C VAL A 8 14.58 15.42 10.47
N SER A 9 15.72 16.10 10.36
CA SER A 9 15.82 17.41 9.72
C SER A 9 15.44 17.37 8.24
N ILE A 10 15.84 16.33 7.50
CA ILE A 10 15.45 16.14 6.11
C ILE A 10 13.94 15.96 6.02
N ILE A 11 13.35 15.10 6.85
CA ILE A 11 11.89 14.87 6.86
C ILE A 11 11.12 16.16 7.17
N LYS A 12 11.59 16.99 8.11
CA LYS A 12 10.98 18.32 8.38
C LYS A 12 11.02 19.22 7.15
N CYS A 13 12.18 19.34 6.52
CA CYS A 13 12.35 20.16 5.31
C CYS A 13 11.45 19.65 4.16
N MET A 14 11.39 18.34 3.96
CA MET A 14 10.51 17.71 2.98
C MET A 14 9.04 17.98 3.28
N TRP A 15 8.62 17.96 4.55
CA TRP A 15 7.26 18.30 4.94
C TRP A 15 6.88 19.74 4.60
N GLU A 16 7.76 20.70 4.91
CA GLU A 16 7.55 22.11 4.58
C GLU A 16 7.38 22.32 3.07
N GLN A 17 8.13 21.59 2.26
CA GLN A 17 8.10 21.71 0.79
C GLN A 17 6.96 20.93 0.13
N LYS A 18 6.62 19.75 0.66
CA LYS A 18 5.77 18.75 -0.02
C LYS A 18 4.41 18.50 0.65
N SER A 19 4.11 19.14 1.78
CA SER A 19 2.85 18.94 2.51
C SER A 19 1.60 19.12 1.64
N ASN A 20 1.58 20.12 0.75
CA ASN A 20 0.47 20.31 -0.20
C ASN A 20 0.29 19.12 -1.15
N GLU A 21 1.39 18.60 -1.73
CA GLU A 21 1.35 17.42 -2.60
C GLU A 21 0.87 16.18 -1.84
N LEU A 22 1.37 15.99 -0.61
CA LEU A 22 0.97 14.88 0.27
C LEU A 22 -0.50 14.98 0.70
N GLU A 23 -1.03 16.17 0.91
CA GLU A 23 -2.45 16.36 1.22
C GLU A 23 -3.33 16.01 0.02
N GLN A 24 -2.92 16.33 -1.21
CA GLN A 24 -3.63 15.87 -2.40
C GLN A 24 -3.65 14.33 -2.51
N LEU A 25 -2.55 13.67 -2.14
CA LEU A 25 -2.52 12.21 -2.04
C LEU A 25 -3.48 11.70 -0.96
N ALA A 26 -3.57 12.38 0.18
CA ALA A 26 -4.47 12.01 1.28
C ALA A 26 -5.94 12.16 0.86
N ILE A 27 -6.30 13.26 0.22
CA ILE A 27 -7.64 13.49 -0.35
C ILE A 27 -8.00 12.41 -1.36
N THR A 28 -7.06 12.07 -2.26
CA THR A 28 -7.25 11.01 -3.25
C THR A 28 -7.48 9.65 -2.57
N ALA A 29 -6.65 9.29 -1.59
CA ALA A 29 -6.77 8.04 -0.85
C ALA A 29 -8.09 7.95 -0.07
N LYS A 30 -8.50 9.03 0.60
CA LYS A 30 -9.82 9.14 1.27
C LYS A 30 -10.97 8.94 0.28
N GLY A 31 -10.82 9.47 -0.94
CA GLY A 31 -11.82 9.36 -2.00
C GLY A 31 -12.01 7.96 -2.58
N VAL A 32 -11.04 7.04 -2.40
CA VAL A 32 -11.11 5.68 -2.95
C VAL A 32 -12.36 4.94 -2.47
N ARG A 33 -12.74 5.12 -1.20
CA ARG A 33 -13.89 4.41 -0.58
C ARG A 33 -15.25 4.88 -1.08
N TYR A 34 -15.32 5.97 -1.85
CA TYR A 34 -16.58 6.41 -2.47
C TYR A 34 -16.97 5.54 -3.67
N ASP A 35 -16.03 4.78 -4.26
CA ASP A 35 -16.37 3.80 -5.27
C ASP A 35 -17.00 2.56 -4.61
N PRO A 36 -18.24 2.14 -4.97
CA PRO A 36 -18.85 0.94 -4.41
C PRO A 36 -18.05 -0.35 -4.70
N GLU A 37 -17.14 -0.32 -5.68
CA GLU A 37 -16.27 -1.43 -6.06
C GLU A 37 -14.86 -1.31 -5.47
N TRP A 38 -14.62 -0.35 -4.57
CA TRP A 38 -13.27 -0.02 -4.08
C TRP A 38 -12.51 -1.25 -3.56
N PHE A 39 -13.18 -2.16 -2.85
CA PHE A 39 -12.55 -3.31 -2.23
C PHE A 39 -11.93 -4.25 -3.27
N TRP A 40 -12.64 -4.46 -4.37
CA TRP A 40 -12.11 -5.22 -5.51
C TRP A 40 -10.95 -4.46 -6.17
N THR A 41 -11.13 -3.17 -6.44
CA THR A 41 -10.13 -2.33 -7.09
C THR A 41 -8.79 -2.34 -6.35
N VAL A 42 -8.79 -2.19 -5.02
CA VAL A 42 -7.55 -2.17 -4.23
C VAL A 42 -6.87 -3.54 -4.12
N LEU A 43 -7.64 -4.63 -4.15
CA LEU A 43 -7.09 -5.99 -4.24
C LEU A 43 -6.41 -6.21 -5.59
N VAL A 44 -7.08 -5.87 -6.70
CA VAL A 44 -6.50 -5.96 -8.04
C VAL A 44 -5.23 -5.12 -8.14
N THR A 45 -5.25 -3.88 -7.64
CA THR A 45 -4.06 -3.02 -7.57
C THR A 45 -2.94 -3.69 -6.77
N SER A 46 -3.25 -4.27 -5.62
CA SER A 46 -2.25 -4.98 -4.78
C SER A 46 -1.60 -6.16 -5.51
N PHE A 47 -2.40 -6.96 -6.22
CA PHE A 47 -1.86 -8.09 -7.00
C PHE A 47 -1.07 -7.63 -8.24
N CYS A 48 -1.49 -6.55 -8.89
CA CYS A 48 -0.76 -5.94 -10.00
C CYS A 48 0.59 -5.35 -9.57
N THR A 49 0.70 -4.84 -8.34
CA THR A 49 1.95 -4.30 -7.78
C THR A 49 2.86 -5.36 -7.16
N LEU A 50 2.46 -6.64 -7.18
CA LEU A 50 3.27 -7.74 -6.65
C LEU A 50 4.56 -7.89 -7.46
N GLY A 51 5.68 -7.49 -6.85
CA GLY A 51 6.99 -7.49 -7.48
C GLY A 51 7.35 -6.20 -8.23
N GLY A 52 6.61 -5.11 -8.04
CA GLY A 52 6.96 -3.76 -8.54
C GLY A 52 5.73 -2.92 -8.87
N SER A 53 5.71 -1.65 -8.47
CA SER A 53 4.56 -0.76 -8.67
C SER A 53 4.35 -0.32 -10.12
N GLU A 54 5.42 -0.26 -10.93
CA GLU A 54 5.37 0.10 -12.36
C GLU A 54 4.41 -0.79 -13.17
N ASN A 55 4.36 -2.09 -12.86
CA ASN A 55 3.47 -3.01 -13.56
C ASN A 55 2.01 -2.58 -13.43
N HIS A 56 1.58 -2.13 -12.26
CA HIS A 56 0.20 -1.71 -12.06
C HIS A 56 -0.17 -0.48 -12.90
N GLU A 57 0.71 0.50 -13.07
CA GLU A 57 0.43 1.66 -13.92
C GLU A 57 0.23 1.27 -15.38
N ILE A 58 1.08 0.39 -15.89
CA ILE A 58 0.97 -0.15 -17.25
C ILE A 58 -0.38 -0.87 -17.43
N LYS A 59 -0.76 -1.71 -16.46
CA LYS A 59 -2.01 -2.50 -16.54
C LYS A 59 -3.24 -1.63 -16.38
N ARG A 60 -3.22 -0.64 -15.49
CA ARG A 60 -4.31 0.34 -15.34
C ARG A 60 -4.53 1.11 -16.64
N LYS A 61 -3.45 1.57 -17.30
CA LYS A 61 -3.54 2.25 -18.61
C LYS A 61 -4.07 1.32 -19.71
N LYS A 62 -3.66 0.05 -19.73
CA LYS A 62 -4.07 -0.92 -20.75
C LYS A 62 -5.53 -1.36 -20.60
N TYR A 63 -5.97 -1.70 -19.39
CA TYR A 63 -7.27 -2.34 -19.17
C TYR A 63 -8.34 -1.39 -18.62
N GLY A 64 -7.95 -0.32 -17.91
CA GLY A 64 -8.87 0.69 -17.40
C GLY A 64 -10.11 0.10 -16.72
N ASN A 65 -11.29 0.43 -17.26
CA ASN A 65 -12.59 -0.02 -16.74
C ASN A 65 -12.86 -1.52 -16.90
N ALA A 66 -12.09 -2.24 -17.72
CA ALA A 66 -12.21 -3.70 -17.82
C ALA A 66 -11.81 -4.41 -16.51
N LEU A 67 -11.08 -3.73 -15.61
CA LEU A 67 -10.72 -4.27 -14.30
C LEU A 67 -11.76 -4.01 -13.21
N ARG A 68 -12.83 -3.26 -13.51
CA ARG A 68 -13.93 -3.02 -12.57
C ARG A 68 -14.69 -4.31 -12.32
N TRP A 69 -15.19 -4.48 -11.10
CA TRP A 69 -15.99 -5.64 -10.71
C TRP A 69 -17.18 -5.83 -11.64
N SER A 70 -17.90 -4.74 -11.94
CA SER A 70 -19.06 -4.73 -12.83
C SER A 70 -18.77 -5.16 -14.27
N SER A 71 -17.50 -5.18 -14.67
CA SER A 71 -17.01 -5.74 -15.94
C SER A 71 -16.62 -7.22 -15.77
N ILE A 72 -15.81 -7.50 -14.74
CA ILE A 72 -15.23 -8.84 -14.49
C ILE A 72 -16.30 -9.88 -14.18
N GLU A 73 -17.33 -9.54 -13.40
CA GLU A 73 -18.38 -10.47 -12.99
C GLU A 73 -19.19 -11.04 -14.17
N LYS A 74 -19.18 -10.32 -15.31
CA LYS A 74 -19.90 -10.71 -16.53
C LYS A 74 -19.03 -11.51 -17.51
N LEU A 75 -17.72 -11.59 -17.25
CA LEU A 75 -16.81 -12.30 -18.13
C LEU A 75 -17.01 -13.82 -17.98
N PRO A 76 -17.07 -14.55 -19.11
CA PRO A 76 -16.90 -15.99 -19.11
C PRO A 76 -15.59 -16.42 -18.43
N ASP A 77 -15.58 -17.60 -17.80
CA ASP A 77 -14.45 -18.07 -17.00
C ASP A 77 -13.12 -18.13 -17.78
N ASN A 78 -13.15 -18.48 -19.07
CA ASN A 78 -11.97 -18.53 -19.94
C ASN A 78 -11.41 -17.13 -20.23
N GLU A 79 -12.26 -16.14 -20.46
CA GLU A 79 -11.87 -14.75 -20.67
C GLU A 79 -11.35 -14.12 -19.39
N ARG A 80 -12.03 -14.35 -18.26
CA ARG A 80 -11.58 -13.89 -16.94
C ARG A 80 -10.21 -14.49 -16.59
N SER A 81 -10.04 -15.79 -16.80
CA SER A 81 -8.76 -16.48 -16.57
C SER A 81 -7.64 -15.90 -17.43
N THR A 82 -7.92 -15.61 -18.70
CA THR A 82 -6.96 -14.98 -19.62
C THR A 82 -6.55 -13.60 -19.10
N LEU A 83 -7.53 -12.79 -18.69
CA LEU A 83 -7.28 -11.47 -18.13
C LEU A 83 -6.45 -11.56 -16.84
N PHE A 84 -6.84 -12.39 -15.89
CA PHE A 84 -6.11 -12.57 -14.63
C PHE A 84 -4.69 -13.06 -14.83
N ASN A 85 -4.42 -13.88 -15.85
CA ASN A 85 -3.07 -14.29 -16.21
C ASN A 85 -2.20 -13.13 -16.70
N ASP A 86 -2.82 -12.13 -17.32
CA ASP A 86 -2.18 -11.00 -17.95
C ASP A 86 -1.89 -9.83 -16.99
N LEU A 87 -2.57 -9.75 -15.84
CA LEU A 87 -2.44 -8.63 -14.90
C LEU A 87 -1.12 -8.61 -14.11
N PRO A 88 -0.68 -9.71 -13.47
CA PRO A 88 0.44 -9.65 -12.56
C PRO A 88 1.78 -9.47 -13.29
N ASN A 89 2.80 -9.07 -12.53
CA ASN A 89 4.17 -9.18 -12.99
C ASN A 89 4.46 -10.66 -13.38
N PRO A 90 5.02 -10.94 -14.58
CA PRO A 90 5.30 -12.31 -15.02
C PRO A 90 6.08 -13.14 -13.99
N ARG A 91 7.01 -12.53 -13.24
CA ARG A 91 7.80 -13.20 -12.20
C ARG A 91 6.97 -13.64 -10.99
N ARG A 92 5.79 -13.05 -10.78
CA ARG A 92 4.91 -13.29 -9.63
C ARG A 92 3.57 -13.90 -10.01
N ARG A 93 3.34 -14.15 -11.30
CA ARG A 93 2.10 -14.72 -11.86
C ARG A 93 1.65 -16.00 -11.17
N HIS A 94 2.56 -16.94 -10.90
CA HIS A 94 2.25 -18.20 -10.23
C HIS A 94 1.67 -18.03 -8.80
N ILE A 95 1.92 -16.89 -8.15
CA ILE A 95 1.35 -16.52 -6.85
C ILE A 95 0.07 -15.70 -7.04
N ALA A 96 0.13 -14.69 -7.91
CA ALA A 96 -0.92 -13.69 -8.05
C ALA A 96 -2.16 -14.19 -8.78
N VAL A 97 -2.02 -15.06 -9.79
CA VAL A 97 -3.18 -15.56 -10.57
C VAL A 97 -4.12 -16.40 -9.70
N PRO A 98 -3.64 -17.41 -8.94
CA PRO A 98 -4.53 -18.16 -8.05
C PRO A 98 -5.10 -17.30 -6.92
N ALA A 99 -4.41 -16.24 -6.52
CA ALA A 99 -4.87 -15.29 -5.51
C ALA A 99 -5.99 -14.38 -6.04
N LEU A 100 -5.86 -13.86 -7.27
CA LEU A 100 -6.88 -13.07 -7.95
C LEU A 100 -8.16 -13.88 -8.16
N GLU A 101 -8.05 -15.11 -8.66
CA GLU A 101 -9.23 -15.97 -8.86
C GLU A 101 -9.88 -16.31 -7.52
N SER A 102 -9.10 -16.66 -6.50
CA SER A 102 -9.64 -16.91 -5.15
C SER A 102 -10.33 -15.68 -4.57
N ALA A 103 -9.78 -14.48 -4.76
CA ALA A 103 -10.40 -13.24 -4.29
C ALA A 103 -11.70 -12.95 -5.04
N PHE A 104 -11.73 -13.17 -6.37
CA PHE A 104 -12.94 -13.03 -7.18
C PHE A 104 -14.05 -13.95 -6.67
N GLN A 105 -13.77 -15.24 -6.48
CA GLN A 105 -14.75 -16.20 -5.99
C GLN A 105 -15.27 -15.82 -4.60
N CYS A 106 -14.38 -15.50 -3.65
CA CYS A 106 -14.80 -15.06 -2.31
C CYS A 106 -15.70 -13.82 -2.33
N ILE A 107 -15.42 -12.85 -3.21
CA ILE A 107 -16.23 -11.64 -3.34
C ILE A 107 -17.57 -11.95 -4.01
N SER A 108 -17.57 -12.79 -5.03
CA SER A 108 -18.78 -13.23 -5.74
C SER A 108 -19.74 -13.95 -4.78
N GLU A 109 -19.23 -14.95 -4.05
CA GLU A 109 -19.98 -15.73 -3.06
C GLU A 109 -20.54 -14.87 -1.93
N ALA A 110 -19.82 -13.80 -1.53
CA ALA A 110 -20.28 -12.86 -0.52
C ALA A 110 -21.37 -11.89 -1.01
N GLY A 111 -21.70 -11.89 -2.31
CA GLY A 111 -22.68 -10.96 -2.89
C GLY A 111 -22.08 -9.65 -3.40
N GLY A 112 -20.78 -9.64 -3.69
CA GLY A 112 -20.08 -8.55 -4.37
C GLY A 112 -19.21 -7.66 -3.46
N PRO A 113 -18.45 -6.71 -4.05
CA PRO A 113 -17.44 -5.93 -3.35
C PRO A 113 -17.99 -5.10 -2.19
N LYS A 114 -19.22 -4.59 -2.34
CA LYS A 114 -19.88 -3.78 -1.33
C LYS A 114 -20.10 -4.55 -0.02
N VAL A 115 -20.50 -5.82 -0.09
CA VAL A 115 -20.73 -6.64 1.12
C VAL A 115 -19.42 -6.90 1.85
N VAL A 116 -18.39 -7.27 1.10
CA VAL A 116 -17.03 -7.50 1.63
C VAL A 116 -16.44 -6.23 2.23
N ALA A 117 -16.66 -5.07 1.58
CA ALA A 117 -16.28 -3.77 2.10
C ALA A 117 -17.01 -3.46 3.42
N SER A 118 -18.34 -3.65 3.49
CA SER A 118 -19.09 -3.41 4.72
C SER A 118 -18.61 -4.29 5.88
N HIS A 119 -18.26 -5.56 5.63
CA HIS A 119 -17.64 -6.42 6.65
C HIS A 119 -16.30 -5.88 7.14
N TYR A 120 -15.44 -5.41 6.23
CA TYR A 120 -14.17 -4.78 6.58
C TYR A 120 -14.37 -3.53 7.44
N GLU A 121 -15.30 -2.67 7.03
CA GLU A 121 -15.57 -1.38 7.66
C GLU A 121 -16.19 -1.51 9.05
N ALA A 122 -16.95 -2.59 9.30
CA ALA A 122 -17.49 -2.92 10.60
C ALA A 122 -16.42 -3.25 11.66
N LEU A 123 -15.20 -3.59 11.24
CA LEU A 123 -14.09 -3.91 12.14
C LEU A 123 -13.54 -2.63 12.80
N GLN A 124 -13.48 -2.61 14.13
CA GLN A 124 -13.17 -1.43 14.95
C GLN A 124 -11.68 -1.32 15.35
N THR A 125 -10.80 -2.14 14.77
CA THR A 125 -9.36 -2.05 15.08
C THR A 125 -8.51 -2.35 13.85
N GLY A 126 -7.35 -1.69 13.75
CA GLY A 126 -6.40 -1.94 12.67
C GLY A 126 -5.92 -3.39 12.65
N LYS A 127 -5.71 -4.01 13.83
CA LYS A 127 -5.35 -5.43 13.94
C LYS A 127 -6.42 -6.35 13.35
N ALA A 128 -7.70 -6.08 13.60
CA ALA A 128 -8.80 -6.85 13.04
C ALA A 128 -8.90 -6.66 11.52
N ARG A 129 -8.81 -5.43 11.02
CA ARG A 129 -8.80 -5.09 9.59
C ARG A 129 -7.66 -5.78 8.84
N MET A 130 -6.44 -5.69 9.38
CA MET A 130 -5.27 -6.40 8.85
C MET A 130 -5.42 -7.93 8.91
N LYS A 131 -6.07 -8.48 9.95
CA LYS A 131 -6.34 -9.91 10.04
C LYS A 131 -7.35 -10.36 8.97
N TYR A 132 -8.40 -9.57 8.75
CA TYR A 132 -9.39 -9.82 7.70
C TYR A 132 -8.76 -9.78 6.31
N LEU A 133 -7.96 -8.76 5.98
CA LEU A 133 -7.29 -8.70 4.68
C LEU A 133 -6.38 -9.92 4.42
N ARG A 134 -5.76 -10.46 5.47
CA ARG A 134 -4.91 -11.67 5.38
C ARG A 134 -5.69 -12.97 5.15
N THR A 135 -7.02 -12.95 5.18
CA THR A 135 -7.80 -14.13 4.75
C THR A 135 -7.83 -14.27 3.23
N PHE A 136 -7.56 -13.18 2.48
CA PHE A 136 -7.40 -13.24 1.03
C PHE A 136 -6.03 -13.83 0.67
N LYS A 137 -6.05 -14.88 -0.15
CA LYS A 137 -4.83 -15.55 -0.61
C LYS A 137 -3.87 -14.53 -1.24
N GLY A 138 -2.59 -14.63 -0.90
CA GLY A 138 -1.55 -13.72 -1.42
C GLY A 138 -1.41 -12.39 -0.67
N ILE A 139 -2.31 -12.05 0.26
CA ILE A 139 -2.19 -10.85 1.10
C ILE A 139 -1.42 -11.18 2.38
N GLY A 140 -0.13 -10.82 2.40
CA GLY A 140 0.75 -10.95 3.57
C GLY A 140 0.80 -9.69 4.44
N ALA A 141 1.72 -9.67 5.42
CA ALA A 141 1.89 -8.58 6.38
C ALA A 141 2.15 -7.19 5.74
N LYS A 142 2.83 -7.14 4.59
CA LYS A 142 3.04 -5.90 3.83
C LYS A 142 1.71 -5.40 3.24
N TYR A 143 1.03 -6.25 2.46
CA TYR A 143 -0.18 -5.84 1.75
C TYR A 143 -1.37 -5.59 2.68
N SER A 144 -1.40 -6.24 3.84
CA SER A 144 -2.37 -5.92 4.88
C SER A 144 -2.17 -4.51 5.47
N ARG A 145 -1.01 -3.86 5.26
CA ARG A 145 -0.79 -2.45 5.59
C ARG A 145 -0.96 -1.55 4.36
N ASN A 146 -0.44 -1.94 3.19
CA ASN A 146 -0.60 -1.15 1.96
C ASN A 146 -2.07 -0.87 1.61
N ILE A 147 -2.93 -1.90 1.64
CA ILE A 147 -4.33 -1.73 1.24
C ILE A 147 -5.04 -0.68 2.12
N PRO A 148 -4.99 -0.76 3.47
CA PRO A 148 -5.53 0.28 4.33
C PRO A 148 -4.91 1.67 4.07
N MET A 149 -3.61 1.73 3.78
CA MET A 149 -2.94 2.99 3.46
C MET A 149 -3.41 3.57 2.12
N ASP A 150 -3.72 2.74 1.12
CA ASP A 150 -4.22 3.18 -0.20
C ASP A 150 -5.64 3.76 -0.12
N ILE A 151 -6.39 3.45 0.94
CA ILE A 151 -7.74 3.95 1.19
C ILE A 151 -7.84 4.95 2.36
N TYR A 152 -6.69 5.39 2.88
CA TYR A 152 -6.60 6.26 4.07
C TYR A 152 -7.41 5.73 5.27
N ASP A 153 -7.20 4.48 5.64
CA ASP A 153 -7.89 3.88 6.77
C ASP A 153 -7.35 4.39 8.11
N GLU A 154 -8.16 5.18 8.82
CA GLU A 154 -7.88 5.78 10.12
C GLU A 154 -7.37 4.79 11.18
N PHE A 155 -7.79 3.53 11.13
CA PHE A 155 -7.34 2.51 12.09
C PHE A 155 -5.92 1.98 11.83
N VAL A 156 -5.30 2.35 10.70
CA VAL A 156 -4.01 1.84 10.24
C VAL A 156 -3.01 2.96 9.91
N LEU A 157 -3.41 4.24 10.01
CA LEU A 157 -2.55 5.40 9.67
C LEU A 157 -1.26 5.49 10.49
N ASP A 158 -1.19 4.83 11.66
CA ASP A 158 0.00 4.79 12.52
C ASP A 158 0.95 3.61 12.22
N GLY A 159 0.69 2.89 11.12
CA GLY A 159 1.56 1.83 10.60
C GLY A 159 2.39 2.29 9.40
N ALA A 160 3.40 1.51 9.04
CA ALA A 160 4.19 1.71 7.82
C ALA A 160 4.37 0.41 7.06
N ALA A 161 4.35 0.49 5.73
CA ALA A 161 4.58 -0.66 4.88
C ALA A 161 6.04 -0.73 4.41
N LEU A 162 6.87 -1.42 5.18
CA LEU A 162 8.30 -1.51 4.93
C LEU A 162 8.61 -2.40 3.73
N ASP A 163 8.68 -1.83 2.54
CA ASP A 163 9.14 -2.51 1.33
C ASP A 163 10.66 -2.49 1.18
N SER A 164 11.19 -3.07 0.09
CA SER A 164 12.64 -3.14 -0.11
C SER A 164 13.30 -1.77 -0.22
N ARG A 165 12.66 -0.79 -0.88
CA ARG A 165 13.22 0.55 -1.10
C ARG A 165 13.28 1.33 0.21
N LEU A 166 12.22 1.27 1.00
CA LEU A 166 12.21 1.87 2.34
C LEU A 166 13.24 1.20 3.24
N ASN A 167 13.36 -0.13 3.18
CA ASN A 167 14.34 -0.85 3.97
C ASN A 167 15.80 -0.50 3.60
N GLU A 168 16.09 -0.31 2.31
CA GLU A 168 17.40 0.16 1.83
C GLU A 168 17.70 1.58 2.29
N LEU A 169 16.73 2.49 2.21
CA LEU A 169 16.87 3.85 2.73
C LEU A 169 17.19 3.84 4.24
N LEU A 170 16.45 3.03 5.01
CA LEU A 170 16.64 2.90 6.45
C LEU A 170 18.00 2.30 6.83
N ASP A 171 18.57 1.43 6.00
CA ASP A 171 19.92 0.88 6.23
C ASP A 171 21.02 1.94 6.11
N MET A 172 20.75 3.07 5.45
CA MET A 172 21.72 4.17 5.32
C MET A 172 21.85 5.01 6.60
N ILE A 173 21.01 4.76 7.60
CA ILE A 173 20.92 5.57 8.82
C ILE A 173 21.44 4.74 10.00
N ASP A 174 22.54 5.20 10.59
CA ASP A 174 23.12 4.53 11.77
C ASP A 174 22.14 4.48 12.94
N GLY A 175 22.11 3.33 13.62
CA GLY A 175 21.25 3.11 14.80
C GLY A 175 19.83 2.64 14.47
N VAL A 176 19.44 2.59 13.19
CA VAL A 176 18.15 2.01 12.80
C VAL A 176 18.17 0.49 13.01
N PRO A 177 17.12 -0.12 13.59
CA PRO A 177 17.02 -1.57 13.75
C PRO A 177 17.20 -2.33 12.43
N THR A 178 17.62 -3.59 12.48
CA THR A 178 17.85 -4.40 11.27
C THR A 178 16.53 -4.81 10.59
N LYS A 179 16.59 -5.20 9.30
CA LYS A 179 15.39 -5.58 8.50
C LYS A 179 14.56 -6.70 9.12
N SER A 180 15.20 -7.62 9.85
CA SER A 180 14.51 -8.73 10.52
C SER A 180 13.65 -8.26 11.70
N GLN A 181 13.86 -7.05 12.21
CA GLN A 181 13.17 -6.47 13.36
C GLN A 181 12.06 -5.51 12.90
N TYR A 182 11.08 -6.02 12.15
CA TYR A 182 10.01 -5.21 11.53
C TYR A 182 9.35 -4.24 12.51
N GLU A 183 8.88 -4.74 13.65
CA GLU A 183 8.18 -3.91 14.66
C GLU A 183 9.09 -2.82 15.23
N ARG A 184 10.39 -3.11 15.43
CA ARG A 184 11.35 -2.11 15.90
C ARG A 184 11.62 -1.04 14.84
N ARG A 185 11.68 -1.41 13.56
CA ARG A 185 11.79 -0.43 12.45
C ARG A 185 10.55 0.44 12.32
N GLU A 186 9.37 -0.16 12.44
CA GLU A 186 8.09 0.57 12.43
C GLU A 186 8.02 1.55 13.62
N ASN A 187 8.47 1.13 14.81
CA ASN A 187 8.57 2.00 15.98
C ASN A 187 9.62 3.13 15.81
N TYR A 188 10.75 2.85 15.16
CA TYR A 188 11.74 3.89 14.82
C TYR A 188 11.13 4.96 13.90
N LEU A 189 10.43 4.56 12.83
CA LEU A 189 9.75 5.52 11.97
C LEU A 189 8.69 6.31 12.72
N ARG A 190 8.00 5.70 13.70
CA ARG A 190 7.05 6.42 14.56
C ARG A 190 7.72 7.51 15.40
N SER A 191 8.94 7.28 15.90
CA SER A 191 9.69 8.34 16.58
C SER A 191 10.04 9.47 15.63
N VAL A 192 10.54 9.13 14.43
CA VAL A 192 10.84 10.13 13.38
C VAL A 192 9.62 10.96 13.02
N CYS A 193 8.45 10.32 12.85
CA CYS A 193 7.18 10.99 12.58
C CYS A 193 6.84 12.01 13.68
N ALA A 194 6.97 11.60 14.95
CA ALA A 194 6.68 12.47 16.09
C ALA A 194 7.69 13.63 16.20
N GLU A 195 8.98 13.35 16.06
CA GLU A 195 10.04 14.36 16.14
C GLU A 195 10.01 15.36 14.98
N ALA A 196 9.59 14.90 13.80
CA ALA A 196 9.32 15.72 12.62
C ALA A 196 7.97 16.45 12.68
N MET A 197 7.15 16.20 13.70
CA MET A 197 5.81 16.80 13.89
C MET A 197 4.89 16.57 12.69
N LEU A 198 4.98 15.41 12.04
CA LEU A 198 4.06 15.03 10.97
C LEU A 198 2.69 14.64 11.54
N PRO A 199 1.59 14.79 10.78
CA PRO A 199 0.26 14.49 11.31
C PRO A 199 0.06 13.03 11.74
N ASN A 200 0.66 12.08 11.02
CA ASN A 200 0.65 10.65 11.32
C ASN A 200 1.65 9.89 10.42
N MET A 201 1.82 8.59 10.67
CA MET A 201 2.76 7.74 9.92
C MET A 201 2.40 7.59 8.44
N TRP A 202 1.14 7.79 8.06
CA TRP A 202 0.73 7.76 6.66
C TRP A 202 1.46 8.81 5.84
N TYR A 203 1.58 10.04 6.35
CA TYR A 203 2.32 11.10 5.65
C TYR A 203 3.80 10.78 5.54
N LEU A 204 4.39 10.19 6.58
CA LEU A 204 5.78 9.74 6.53
C LEU A 204 5.97 8.65 5.47
N ASP A 205 5.15 7.60 5.49
CA ASP A 205 5.21 6.50 4.52
C ASP A 205 5.09 7.00 3.07
N ARG A 206 4.10 7.87 2.80
CA ARG A 206 3.93 8.46 1.46
C ARG A 206 5.06 9.39 1.06
N MET A 207 5.65 10.11 2.00
CA MET A 207 6.83 10.94 1.73
C MET A 207 8.04 10.08 1.38
N LEU A 208 8.33 9.05 2.18
CA LEU A 208 9.45 8.13 1.97
C LEU A 208 9.31 7.33 0.66
N TYR A 209 8.08 7.03 0.25
CA TYR A 209 7.79 6.32 -1.00
C TYR A 209 7.90 7.24 -2.23
N ASN A 210 7.23 8.40 -2.22
CA ASN A 210 7.15 9.25 -3.41
C ASN A 210 8.40 10.11 -3.63
N PHE A 211 9.12 10.48 -2.57
CA PHE A 211 10.32 11.33 -2.64
C PHE A 211 11.59 10.58 -2.22
N ASN A 212 11.61 9.26 -2.43
CA ASN A 212 12.68 8.38 -1.98
C ASN A 212 14.06 8.86 -2.46
N ASP A 213 14.19 9.17 -3.75
CA ASP A 213 15.46 9.58 -4.35
C ASP A 213 15.95 10.94 -3.82
N GLU A 214 15.05 11.91 -3.66
CA GLU A 214 15.37 13.21 -3.07
C GLU A 214 15.89 13.04 -1.64
N ILE A 215 15.23 12.23 -0.82
CA ILE A 215 15.66 11.94 0.56
C ILE A 215 17.02 11.23 0.57
N ARG A 216 17.22 10.22 -0.28
CA ARG A 216 18.50 9.51 -0.40
C ARG A 216 19.64 10.47 -0.75
N ASN A 217 19.43 11.35 -1.73
CA ASN A 217 20.43 12.33 -2.13
C ASN A 217 20.81 13.23 -0.94
N ASN A 218 19.84 13.77 -0.21
CA ASN A 218 20.09 14.62 0.96
C ASN A 218 20.81 13.88 2.11
N LEU A 219 20.59 12.57 2.28
CA LEU A 219 21.34 11.77 3.26
C LEU A 219 22.81 11.61 2.89
N THR A 220 23.13 11.49 1.59
CA THR A 220 24.51 11.27 1.11
C THR A 220 25.36 12.53 1.01
N VAL A 221 24.77 13.71 0.85
CA VAL A 221 25.49 14.99 0.84
C VAL A 221 26.05 15.25 2.24
N ARG A 222 27.38 15.35 2.37
CA ARG A 222 28.08 15.54 3.64
C ARG A 222 27.89 16.92 4.23
#